data_AF-A0A945FNU4-F1
#
_entry.id   AF-A0A945FNU4-F1
#
_cell.length_a   1.000
_cell.length_b   1.000
_cell.length_c   1.000
_cell.angle_alpha   90.00
_cell.angle_beta   90.00
_cell.angle_gamma   90.00
#
_symmetry.space_group_name_H-M   'P 1'
#
loop_
_entity.id
_entity.type
_entity.pdbx_description
1 polymer ?
#
loop_
_entity_poly.entity_id
_entity_poly.type
_entity_poly.pdbx_seq_one_letter_code
_entity_poly.pdbx_strand_id
1 'polypeptide(L)'
;MEIKARIGSGKIAEPIKGVVWYSKGFLHNGSHFFNLLEFWLGSFIRAKILNAGRLWHNQDPEPDVQVEFEQGKVVFLAAWEEAFSHYTIELLSPSGRLRYDQGGKSITWQSTHSNSSIAGQEILQTFPETVANGLIRYQWHVADQLANALADKPHTLSTGRQSLVTLEAMHQIINQQ
;
A
#
# COMPACT_ATOMS: atom_id res chain seq x y z
N MET A 1 4.52 -10.35 0.89
CA MET A 1 4.71 -11.33 1.99
C MET A 1 5.51 -10.72 3.12
N GLU A 2 6.77 -10.31 2.88
CA GLU A 2 7.66 -9.81 3.94
C GLU A 2 7.10 -8.62 4.75
N ILE A 3 6.58 -7.57 4.09
CA ILE A 3 6.02 -6.41 4.81
C ILE A 3 4.85 -6.80 5.73
N LYS A 4 3.92 -7.61 5.23
CA LYS A 4 2.82 -8.15 6.02
C LYS A 4 3.32 -8.96 7.23
N ALA A 5 4.35 -9.78 7.06
CA ALA A 5 4.94 -10.55 8.15
C ALA A 5 5.58 -9.65 9.22
N ARG A 6 6.23 -8.55 8.81
CA ARG A 6 6.81 -7.57 9.74
C ARG A 6 5.76 -6.80 10.52
N ILE A 7 4.63 -6.47 9.90
CA ILE A 7 3.48 -5.86 10.59
C ILE A 7 2.89 -6.87 11.57
N GLY A 8 2.58 -8.10 11.11
CA GLY A 8 1.99 -9.14 11.96
C GLY A 8 2.86 -9.62 13.12
N SER A 9 4.19 -9.41 13.06
CA SER A 9 5.12 -9.70 14.16
C SER A 9 5.43 -8.48 15.04
N GLY A 10 4.90 -7.29 14.71
CA GLY A 10 5.18 -6.05 15.44
C GLY A 10 6.54 -5.41 15.14
N LYS A 11 7.33 -5.94 14.20
CA LYS A 11 8.57 -5.29 13.73
C LYS A 11 8.27 -3.92 13.09
N ILE A 12 7.16 -3.83 12.36
CA ILE A 12 6.52 -2.56 11.99
C ILE A 12 5.38 -2.36 12.98
N ALA A 13 5.57 -1.43 13.93
CA ALA A 13 4.66 -1.24 15.05
C ALA A 13 3.40 -0.46 14.64
N GLU A 14 2.29 -0.72 15.32
CA GLU A 14 1.09 0.10 15.21
C GLU A 14 1.16 1.31 16.18
N PRO A 15 0.46 2.42 15.89
CA PRO A 15 -0.39 2.66 14.72
C PRO A 15 0.40 3.07 13.47
N ILE A 16 -0.09 2.68 12.28
CA ILE A 16 0.56 3.01 11.01
C ILE A 16 -0.13 4.22 10.36
N LYS A 17 0.68 5.16 9.85
CA LYS A 17 0.21 6.27 9.00
C LYS A 17 0.95 6.24 7.68
N GLY A 18 0.34 6.70 6.60
CA GLY A 18 1.05 6.72 5.33
C GLY A 18 0.49 7.66 4.28
N VAL A 19 1.26 7.74 3.19
CA VAL A 19 0.90 8.44 1.96
C VAL A 19 1.16 7.50 0.79
N VAL A 20 0.25 7.52 -0.17
CA VAL A 20 0.36 6.84 -1.45
C VAL A 20 0.31 7.89 -2.54
N TRP A 21 1.23 7.80 -3.49
CA TRP A 21 1.07 8.45 -4.77
C TRP A 21 0.70 7.41 -5.83
N TYR A 22 -0.37 7.69 -6.54
CA TYR A 22 -0.84 6.89 -7.66
C TYR A 22 -1.15 7.82 -8.85
N SER A 23 -1.17 7.27 -10.05
CA SER A 23 -1.49 8.00 -11.29
C SER A 23 -2.29 7.10 -12.22
N LYS A 24 -3.05 7.67 -13.17
CA LYS A 24 -3.88 6.95 -14.15
C LYS A 24 -5.18 6.36 -13.56
N GLY A 25 -5.91 7.18 -12.81
CA GLY A 25 -7.21 6.81 -12.26
C GLY A 25 -7.17 5.94 -11.00
N PHE A 26 -8.16 6.11 -10.14
CA PHE A 26 -8.27 5.45 -8.85
C PHE A 26 -8.75 4.02 -9.01
N LEU A 27 -9.71 3.74 -9.89
CA LEU A 27 -10.22 2.38 -10.12
C LEU A 27 -9.21 1.50 -10.85
N HIS A 28 -8.46 2.04 -11.82
CA HIS A 28 -7.43 1.29 -12.54
C HIS A 28 -6.18 1.12 -11.70
N ASN A 29 -5.40 2.19 -11.52
CA ASN A 29 -4.09 2.08 -10.89
C ASN A 29 -4.16 2.22 -9.37
N GLY A 30 -5.04 3.09 -8.87
CA GLY A 30 -5.26 3.23 -7.43
C GLY A 30 -5.70 1.93 -6.75
N SER A 31 -6.44 1.05 -7.45
CA SER A 31 -6.91 -0.23 -6.91
C SER A 31 -5.78 -1.18 -6.55
N HIS A 32 -4.67 -1.16 -7.30
CA HIS A 32 -3.49 -1.96 -6.97
C HIS A 32 -2.89 -1.56 -5.61
N PHE A 33 -2.83 -0.26 -5.33
CA PHE A 33 -2.36 0.25 -4.04
C PHE A 33 -3.36 0.01 -2.93
N PHE A 34 -4.65 0.21 -3.21
CA PHE A 34 -5.72 -0.03 -2.26
C PHE A 34 -5.71 -1.49 -1.81
N ASN A 35 -5.69 -2.44 -2.75
CA ASN A 35 -5.63 -3.86 -2.46
C ASN A 35 -4.33 -4.26 -1.73
N LEU A 36 -3.19 -3.69 -2.11
CA LEU A 36 -1.92 -3.93 -1.42
C LEU A 36 -1.95 -3.45 0.04
N LEU A 37 -2.58 -2.30 0.29
CA LEU A 37 -2.74 -1.76 1.63
C LEU A 37 -3.77 -2.52 2.45
N GLU A 38 -4.86 -3.02 1.85
CA GLU A 38 -5.74 -3.98 2.53
C GLU A 38 -4.97 -5.23 2.94
N PHE A 39 -4.10 -5.73 2.06
CA PHE A 39 -3.28 -6.90 2.36
C PHE A 39 -2.29 -6.63 3.52
N TRP A 40 -1.74 -5.42 3.65
CA TRP A 40 -0.77 -5.05 4.69
C TRP A 40 -1.39 -4.57 5.99
N LEU A 41 -2.42 -3.73 5.93
CA LEU A 41 -2.98 -2.97 7.05
C LEU A 41 -4.34 -3.50 7.52
N GLY A 42 -4.85 -4.56 6.88
CA GLY A 42 -6.16 -5.13 7.20
C GLY A 42 -7.31 -4.50 6.43
N SER A 43 -8.53 -4.89 6.78
CA SER A 43 -9.73 -4.52 6.02
C SER A 43 -9.98 -3.01 5.99
N PHE A 44 -10.57 -2.53 4.90
CA PHE A 44 -11.11 -1.18 4.80
C PHE A 44 -12.17 -0.91 5.89
N ILE A 45 -12.09 0.26 6.54
CA ILE A 45 -13.02 0.69 7.58
C ILE A 45 -13.89 1.84 7.08
N ARG A 46 -13.26 2.92 6.59
CA ARG A 46 -13.94 4.10 6.05
C ARG A 46 -12.96 4.97 5.27
N ALA A 47 -13.50 5.95 4.56
CA ALA A 47 -12.69 6.92 3.85
C ALA A 47 -13.41 8.26 3.75
N LYS A 48 -12.63 9.30 3.47
CA LYS A 48 -13.10 10.66 3.23
C LYS A 48 -12.37 11.23 2.03
N ILE A 49 -13.13 11.67 1.02
CA ILE A 49 -12.57 12.46 -0.08
C ILE A 49 -12.06 13.79 0.46
N LEU A 50 -10.80 14.09 0.17
CA LEU A 50 -10.15 15.36 0.47
C LEU A 50 -10.28 16.33 -0.71
N ASN A 51 -10.15 15.79 -1.92
CA ASN A 51 -10.35 16.49 -3.18
C ASN A 51 -10.94 15.52 -4.20
N ALA A 52 -12.02 15.90 -4.88
CA ALA A 52 -12.66 15.06 -5.89
C ALA A 52 -11.75 14.83 -7.11
N GLY A 53 -10.82 15.76 -7.38
CA GLY A 53 -9.89 15.68 -8.48
C GLY A 53 -10.58 15.80 -9.85
N ARG A 54 -9.95 15.20 -10.87
CA ARG A 54 -10.48 15.13 -12.23
C ARG A 54 -10.87 13.70 -12.59
N LEU A 55 -11.33 13.50 -13.82
CA LEU A 55 -11.48 12.17 -14.43
C LEU A 55 -10.36 11.92 -15.43
N TRP A 56 -9.61 10.83 -15.25
CA TRP A 56 -8.69 10.31 -16.25
C TRP A 56 -9.47 9.82 -17.47
N HIS A 57 -9.15 10.38 -18.65
CA HIS A 57 -9.89 10.18 -19.91
C HIS A 57 -11.42 10.31 -19.77
N ASN A 58 -11.90 11.20 -18.90
CA ASN A 58 -13.32 11.39 -18.61
C ASN A 58 -14.05 10.14 -18.09
N GLN A 59 -13.33 9.16 -17.53
CA GLN A 59 -13.91 7.89 -17.07
C GLN A 59 -13.50 7.50 -15.65
N ASP A 60 -12.21 7.56 -15.32
CA ASP A 60 -11.71 7.04 -14.04
C ASP A 60 -11.32 8.19 -13.09
N PRO A 61 -11.98 8.35 -11.93
CA PRO A 61 -11.69 9.44 -11.00
C PRO A 61 -10.25 9.44 -10.49
N GLU A 62 -9.69 10.63 -10.30
CA GLU A 62 -8.37 10.86 -9.70
C GLU A 62 -8.49 11.70 -8.41
N PRO A 63 -9.23 11.24 -7.38
CA PRO A 63 -9.38 11.96 -6.12
C PRO A 63 -8.14 11.87 -5.23
N ASP A 64 -7.99 12.88 -4.38
CA ASP A 64 -7.20 12.75 -3.16
C ASP A 64 -8.13 12.24 -2.05
N VAL A 65 -7.77 11.15 -1.39
CA VAL A 65 -8.64 10.49 -0.40
C VAL A 65 -7.86 10.01 0.81
N GLN A 66 -8.40 10.26 2.00
CA GLN A 66 -7.92 9.63 3.22
C GLN A 66 -8.69 8.33 3.46
N VAL A 67 -7.98 7.21 3.56
CA VAL A 67 -8.53 5.86 3.80
C VAL A 67 -8.07 5.35 5.16
N GLU A 68 -8.99 4.76 5.91
CA GLU A 68 -8.74 4.09 7.19
C GLU A 68 -8.89 2.57 7.00
N PHE A 69 -7.84 1.84 7.36
CA PHE A 69 -7.76 0.40 7.46
C PHE A 69 -7.66 0.01 8.95
N GLU A 70 -7.83 -1.27 9.28
CA GLU A 70 -7.76 -1.78 10.66
C GLU A 70 -6.50 -1.33 11.43
N GLN A 71 -5.34 -1.36 10.78
CA GLN A 71 -4.04 -1.10 11.42
C GLN A 71 -3.44 0.26 11.07
N GLY A 72 -4.12 1.08 10.27
CA GLY A 72 -3.55 2.36 9.87
C GLY A 72 -4.40 3.25 8.96
N LYS A 73 -3.91 4.48 8.78
CA LYS A 73 -4.54 5.51 7.95
C LYS A 73 -3.60 5.95 6.84
N VAL A 74 -4.09 6.01 5.61
CA VAL A 74 -3.30 6.35 4.44
C VAL A 74 -3.99 7.42 3.61
N VAL A 75 -3.25 8.44 3.20
CA VAL A 75 -3.74 9.42 2.22
C VAL A 75 -3.26 9.01 0.83
N PHE A 76 -4.19 8.80 -0.08
CA PHE A 76 -3.93 8.59 -1.49
C PHE A 76 -3.98 9.94 -2.19
N LEU A 77 -2.95 10.23 -2.97
CA LEU A 77 -2.78 11.46 -3.72
C LEU A 77 -2.65 11.13 -5.20
N ALA A 78 -3.49 11.75 -6.02
CA ALA A 78 -3.44 11.57 -7.46
C ALA A 78 -2.33 12.42 -8.09
N ALA A 79 -1.46 11.78 -8.86
CA ALA A 79 -0.41 12.41 -9.65
C ALA A 79 -0.80 12.52 -11.13
N TRP A 80 -0.09 13.38 -11.87
CA TRP A 80 -0.35 13.67 -13.27
C TRP A 80 0.33 12.64 -14.20
N GLU A 81 -0.38 11.56 -14.54
CA GLU A 81 0.14 10.49 -15.41
C GLU A 81 0.67 11.00 -16.76
N GLU A 82 0.06 12.05 -17.32
CA GLU A 82 0.50 12.67 -18.58
C GLU A 82 1.89 13.33 -18.49
N ALA A 83 2.31 13.70 -17.28
CA ALA A 83 3.65 14.22 -17.05
C ALA A 83 4.63 13.07 -16.77
N PHE A 84 4.27 12.18 -15.86
CA PHE A 84 5.03 10.99 -15.51
C PHE A 84 4.21 10.02 -14.65
N SER A 85 4.48 8.72 -14.79
CA SER A 85 3.92 7.72 -13.89
C SER A 85 4.60 7.77 -12.52
N HIS A 86 3.82 7.83 -11.43
CA HIS A 86 4.36 7.88 -10.06
C HIS A 86 3.64 6.92 -9.13
N TYR A 87 4.40 5.98 -8.56
CA TYR A 87 3.90 4.79 -7.88
C TYR A 87 4.68 4.55 -6.60
N THR A 88 4.24 5.17 -5.51
CA THR A 88 4.97 5.12 -4.23
C THR A 88 4.05 4.95 -3.03
N ILE A 89 4.59 4.35 -1.97
CA ILE A 89 3.98 4.30 -0.64
C ILE A 89 5.06 4.69 0.37
N GLU A 90 4.74 5.59 1.28
CA GLU A 90 5.52 5.84 2.49
C GLU A 90 4.64 5.50 3.69
N LEU A 91 5.10 4.58 4.54
CA LEU A 91 4.45 4.25 5.81
C LEU A 91 5.36 4.64 6.98
N LEU A 92 4.77 5.27 7.98
CA LEU A 92 5.39 5.65 9.24
C LEU A 92 4.72 4.90 10.38
N SER A 93 5.55 4.49 11.33
CA SER A 93 5.17 3.78 12.54
C SER A 93 6.06 4.22 13.70
N PRO A 94 5.70 3.90 14.95
CA PRO A 94 6.59 4.13 16.09
C PRO A 94 7.96 3.43 15.97
N SER A 95 8.04 2.30 15.24
CA SER A 95 9.28 1.53 15.08
C SER A 95 10.11 1.90 13.85
N GLY A 96 9.61 2.80 13.00
CA GLY A 96 10.36 3.22 11.82
C GLY A 96 9.53 3.65 10.62
N ARG A 97 10.22 3.68 9.48
CA ARG A 97 9.71 4.13 8.18
C ARG A 97 9.89 3.07 7.11
N LEU A 98 8.82 2.76 6.39
CA LEU A 98 8.85 1.98 5.15
C LEU A 98 8.71 2.91 3.96
N ARG A 99 9.57 2.73 2.96
CA ARG A 99 9.37 3.28 1.61
C ARG A 99 9.22 2.16 0.60
N TYR A 100 8.21 2.30 -0.24
CA TYR A 100 7.93 1.47 -1.40
C TYR A 100 7.98 2.39 -2.62
N ASP A 101 8.99 2.22 -3.45
CA ASP A 101 9.28 3.14 -4.56
C ASP A 101 9.23 2.40 -5.90
N GLN A 102 8.90 3.16 -6.96
CA GLN A 102 8.92 2.71 -8.35
C GLN A 102 8.04 1.46 -8.58
N GLY A 103 6.82 1.44 -8.01
CA GLY A 103 5.95 0.27 -8.11
C GLY A 103 6.53 -0.97 -7.43
N GLY A 104 7.32 -0.76 -6.38
CA GLY A 104 7.86 -1.82 -5.52
C GLY A 104 9.21 -2.36 -5.94
N LYS A 105 9.80 -1.86 -7.03
CA LYS A 105 11.16 -2.28 -7.45
C LYS A 105 12.17 -2.04 -6.34
N SER A 106 12.01 -0.95 -5.60
CA SER A 106 12.79 -0.64 -4.41
C SER A 106 11.88 -0.58 -3.20
N ILE A 107 12.19 -1.37 -2.18
CA ILE A 107 11.49 -1.32 -0.89
C ILE A 107 12.57 -1.18 0.18
N THR A 108 12.43 -0.19 1.05
CA THR A 108 13.41 0.10 2.10
C THR A 108 12.74 0.29 3.44
N TRP A 109 13.41 -0.15 4.50
CA TRP A 109 12.98 0.01 5.88
C TRP A 109 14.06 0.72 6.69
N GLN A 110 13.67 1.73 7.45
CA GLN A 110 14.52 2.41 8.42
C GLN A 110 13.92 2.20 9.80
N SER A 111 14.55 1.40 10.65
CA SER A 111 14.09 1.29 12.04
C SER A 111 14.48 2.54 12.82
N THR A 112 13.86 2.72 13.98
CA THR A 112 14.35 3.67 14.97
C THR A 112 15.56 3.14 15.73
N HIS A 113 16.35 4.05 16.28
CA HIS A 113 17.36 3.77 17.28
C HIS A 113 17.54 5.00 18.18
N SER A 114 18.03 4.78 19.40
CA SER A 114 18.23 5.86 20.37
C SER A 114 19.32 6.83 19.92
N ASN A 115 19.03 8.12 20.03
CA ASN A 115 19.99 9.18 19.75
C ASN A 115 20.99 9.30 20.91
N SER A 116 22.27 9.03 20.65
CA SER A 116 23.33 9.14 21.65
C SER A 116 23.54 10.57 22.17
N SER A 117 23.09 11.58 21.43
CA SER A 117 23.26 13.00 21.79
C SER A 117 22.10 13.56 22.63
N ILE A 118 20.91 12.93 22.60
CA ILE A 118 19.71 13.43 23.28
C ILE A 118 18.98 12.23 23.91
N ALA A 119 19.05 12.14 25.24
CA ALA A 119 18.42 11.06 26.00
C ALA A 119 16.89 11.02 25.77
N GLY A 120 16.37 9.83 25.48
CA GLY A 120 14.94 9.59 25.28
C GLY A 120 14.40 9.93 23.88
N GLN A 121 15.25 10.41 22.95
CA GLN A 121 14.84 10.64 21.57
C GLN A 121 15.23 9.46 20.68
N GLU A 122 14.25 8.89 19.99
CA GLU A 122 14.45 7.91 18.92
C GLU A 122 14.56 8.63 17.57
N ILE A 123 15.51 8.20 16.74
CA ILE A 123 15.71 8.72 15.38
C ILE A 123 15.74 7.57 14.37
N LEU A 124 15.35 7.84 13.12
CA LEU A 124 15.46 6.86 12.05
C LEU A 124 16.94 6.54 11.78
N GLN A 125 17.23 5.27 11.50
CA GLN A 125 18.53 4.85 11.00
C GLN A 125 18.89 5.61 9.72
N THR A 126 20.15 6.07 9.65
CA THR A 126 20.67 6.81 8.48
C THR A 126 20.61 5.96 7.21
N PHE A 127 20.94 4.68 7.31
CA PHE A 127 20.99 3.77 6.18
C PHE A 127 19.81 2.80 6.24
N PRO A 128 18.90 2.84 5.26
CA PRO A 128 17.82 1.87 5.19
C PRO A 128 18.33 0.45 4.90
N GLU A 129 17.64 -0.55 5.46
CA GLU A 129 17.74 -1.92 4.95
C GLU A 129 16.86 -2.07 3.70
N THR A 130 17.39 -2.72 2.66
CA THR A 130 16.60 -3.10 1.49
C THR A 130 15.77 -4.33 1.82
N VAL A 131 14.47 -4.25 1.59
CA VAL A 131 13.56 -5.38 1.73
C VAL A 131 13.55 -6.13 0.40
N ALA A 132 14.06 -7.36 0.41
CA ALA A 132 14.05 -8.22 -0.76
C ALA A 132 12.63 -8.41 -1.30
N ASN A 133 12.47 -8.30 -2.61
CA ASN A 133 11.21 -8.52 -3.30
C ASN A 133 11.40 -9.46 -4.49
N GLY A 134 10.34 -10.16 -4.86
CA GLY A 134 10.31 -11.09 -6.00
C GLY A 134 9.81 -10.45 -7.29
N LEU A 135 9.83 -9.12 -7.43
CA LEU A 135 9.15 -8.43 -8.53
C LEU A 135 9.68 -8.82 -9.91
N ILE A 136 10.95 -9.17 -10.04
CA ILE A 136 11.53 -9.66 -11.30
C ILE A 136 10.77 -10.89 -11.83
N ARG A 137 10.18 -11.71 -10.95
CA ARG A 137 9.46 -12.95 -11.28
C ARG A 137 7.99 -12.89 -10.91
N TYR A 138 7.38 -11.70 -10.81
CA TYR A 138 5.99 -11.58 -10.33
C TYR A 138 5.00 -12.41 -11.15
N GLN A 139 5.12 -12.46 -12.48
CA GLN A 139 4.26 -13.27 -13.34
C GLN A 139 4.44 -14.77 -13.08
N TRP A 140 5.69 -15.20 -12.85
CA TRP A 140 5.97 -16.58 -12.47
C TRP A 140 5.35 -16.90 -11.10
N HIS A 141 5.41 -15.99 -10.13
CA HIS A 141 4.74 -16.16 -8.83
C HIS A 141 3.22 -16.28 -8.99
N VAL A 142 2.59 -15.51 -9.88
CA VAL A 142 1.16 -15.65 -10.16
C VAL A 142 0.84 -17.02 -10.76
N ALA A 143 1.60 -17.45 -11.76
CA ALA A 143 1.42 -18.76 -12.39
C ALA A 143 1.61 -19.92 -11.40
N ASP A 144 2.62 -19.83 -10.54
CA ASP A 144 2.89 -20.80 -9.47
C ASP A 144 1.74 -20.87 -8.45
N GLN A 145 1.25 -19.72 -7.98
CA GLN A 145 0.13 -19.68 -7.05
C GLN A 145 -1.18 -20.19 -7.67
N LEU A 146 -1.39 -19.96 -8.97
CA LEU A 146 -2.53 -20.53 -9.71
C LEU A 146 -2.39 -22.05 -9.84
N ALA A 147 -1.21 -22.56 -10.19
CA ALA A 147 -0.94 -23.99 -10.25
C ALA A 147 -1.16 -24.67 -8.89
N ASN A 148 -0.76 -24.01 -7.79
CA ASN A 148 -1.03 -24.49 -6.44
C ASN A 148 -2.54 -24.54 -6.14
N ALA A 149 -3.29 -23.49 -6.49
CA ALA A 149 -4.73 -23.47 -6.30
C ALA A 149 -5.46 -24.56 -7.09
N LEU A 150 -5.07 -24.80 -8.35
CA LEU A 150 -5.66 -25.85 -9.19
C LEU A 150 -5.32 -27.28 -8.71
N ALA A 151 -4.25 -27.42 -7.93
CA ALA A 151 -3.80 -28.70 -7.37
C ALA A 151 -4.21 -28.88 -5.89
N ASP A 152 -5.12 -28.05 -5.38
CA ASP A 152 -5.55 -28.02 -3.96
C ASP A 152 -4.39 -27.90 -2.96
N LYS A 153 -3.30 -27.23 -3.37
CA LYS A 153 -2.15 -26.92 -2.52
C LYS A 153 -2.32 -25.54 -1.87
N PRO A 154 -1.66 -25.29 -0.72
CA PRO A 154 -1.65 -23.96 -0.11
C PRO A 154 -1.23 -22.86 -1.09
N HIS A 155 -2.02 -21.79 -1.16
CA HIS A 155 -1.78 -20.65 -2.04
C HIS A 155 -2.22 -19.35 -1.36
N THR A 156 -1.83 -18.21 -1.95
CA THR A 156 -2.10 -16.86 -1.42
C THR A 156 -2.95 -15.98 -2.34
N LEU A 157 -3.50 -16.55 -3.44
CA LEU A 157 -4.43 -15.85 -4.32
C LEU A 157 -5.68 -15.38 -3.57
N SER A 158 -6.16 -14.18 -3.91
CA SER A 158 -7.46 -13.70 -3.43
C SER A 158 -8.59 -14.49 -4.06
N THR A 159 -9.69 -14.62 -3.31
CA THR A 159 -10.95 -15.16 -3.80
C THR A 159 -11.74 -14.08 -4.54
N GLY A 160 -12.67 -14.49 -5.41
CA GLY A 160 -13.59 -13.55 -6.07
C GLY A 160 -14.39 -12.70 -5.08
N ARG A 161 -14.74 -13.26 -3.91
CA ARG A 161 -15.42 -12.52 -2.85
C ARG A 161 -14.54 -11.41 -2.26
N GLN A 162 -13.26 -11.69 -1.99
CA GLN A 162 -12.32 -10.68 -1.50
C GLN A 162 -12.13 -9.56 -2.52
N SER A 163 -11.95 -9.91 -3.80
CA SER A 163 -11.84 -8.90 -4.86
C SER A 163 -13.10 -8.04 -5.01
N LEU A 164 -14.29 -8.64 -4.84
CA LEU A 164 -15.55 -7.90 -4.87
C LEU A 164 -15.65 -6.91 -3.70
N VAL A 165 -15.26 -7.31 -2.48
CA VAL A 165 -15.25 -6.42 -1.31
C VAL A 165 -14.33 -5.21 -1.53
N THR A 166 -13.14 -5.42 -2.10
CA THR A 166 -12.24 -4.31 -2.48
C THR A 166 -12.93 -3.35 -3.45
N LEU A 167 -13.59 -3.87 -4.51
CA LEU A 167 -14.29 -3.04 -5.49
C LEU A 167 -15.45 -2.26 -4.87
N GLU A 168 -16.25 -2.91 -4.02
CA GLU A 168 -17.36 -2.27 -3.29
C GLU A 168 -16.85 -1.12 -2.41
N ALA A 169 -15.75 -1.32 -1.68
CA ALA A 169 -15.13 -0.28 -0.87
C ALA A 169 -14.67 0.92 -1.72
N MET A 170 -14.03 0.67 -2.85
CA MET A 170 -13.58 1.74 -3.75
C MET A 170 -14.75 2.49 -4.39
N HIS A 171 -15.81 1.78 -4.79
CA HIS A 171 -17.04 2.42 -5.27
C HIS A 171 -17.75 3.23 -4.18
N GLN A 172 -17.77 2.73 -2.94
CA GLN A 172 -18.30 3.48 -1.80
C GLN A 172 -17.56 4.81 -1.62
N ILE A 173 -16.23 4.84 -1.87
CA ILE A 173 -15.44 6.08 -1.81
C ILE A 173 -15.84 7.04 -2.91
N ILE A 174 -15.85 6.58 -4.17
CA ILE A 174 -16.12 7.44 -5.33
C ILE A 174 -17.53 8.04 -5.26
N ASN A 175 -18.50 7.29 -4.76
CA ASN A 175 -19.88 7.74 -4.60
C ASN A 175 -20.09 8.76 -3.46
N GLN A 176 -19.03 9.20 -2.77
CA GLN A 176 -19.10 10.33 -1.83
C GLN A 176 -19.10 11.70 -2.53
N GLN A 177 -18.78 11.74 -3.83
CA GLN A 177 -18.75 12.96 -4.65
C GLN A 177 -20.14 13.50 -4.97
#